data_AF-A0A6D2KNP8-F1
#
_entry.id   AF-A0A6D2KNP8-F1
#
_cell.length_a   1.000
_cell.length_b   1.000
_cell.length_c   1.000
_cell.angle_alpha   90.00
_cell.angle_beta   90.00
_cell.angle_gamma   90.00
#
_symmetry.space_group_name_H-M   'P 1'
#
loop_
_entity.id
_entity.type
_entity.pdbx_description
1 polymer ?
#
loop_
_entity_poly.entity_id
_entity_poly.type
_entity_poly.pdbx_seq_one_letter_code
_entity_poly.pdbx_strand_id
1 'polypeptide(L)'
;MASFVEVCRYNPNKPVPVYSTSLPCVCPCRVSTRKALILPHFSEYSSLRIVRDVKPKPLFRSRAGRISFKRRFLTAVARAESDQLGDDHSKGDDGTIQNVEEKQRKSSQLKKRVIFGVGIGLPVGGVVLAGGWVFTVALAASVFIGSREYFDLVRSRGIAKGMTPPPRYVSRACSVICSLMPILTLYYGNIDISVTCAAFVVAMALLVQRESPRFAQLSSTMFGLFYCGYLPCFWVKLRCGLAAPSLNTGIGRTWPILLGGQAHWTVGLVATLISFSGVIATDTFAFLGGKAFGRTPLTSISPKKTWEGTFTGLVGCIAITILLSKSLSWPQSLFSSIAFGFLTFFGSVFGDLTESMIKRDAGVKDSGSLIPGHGGILDRVDSYIFTGALAYSFIKTSLRLYGV
;
A
#
# COMPACT_ATOMS: atom_id res chain seq x y z
N MET A 1 -45.44 -34.59 -51.37
CA MET A 1 -45.27 -34.62 -49.91
C MET A 1 -44.96 -33.17 -49.50
N ALA A 2 -45.91 -32.28 -49.20
CA ALA A 2 -47.12 -32.35 -48.36
C ALA A 2 -46.79 -32.39 -46.86
N SER A 3 -47.35 -31.57 -45.95
CA SER A 3 -48.14 -30.30 -46.01
C SER A 3 -47.99 -29.60 -44.63
N PHE A 4 -48.35 -28.35 -44.33
CA PHE A 4 -49.11 -27.23 -44.95
C PHE A 4 -48.30 -25.92 -44.80
N VAL A 5 -48.60 -24.72 -45.36
CA VAL A 5 -49.77 -24.12 -46.04
C VAL A 5 -50.89 -23.55 -45.14
N GLU A 6 -50.67 -22.37 -44.55
CA GLU A 6 -51.75 -21.40 -44.23
C GLU A 6 -51.36 -19.99 -44.72
N VAL A 7 -52.31 -19.24 -45.30
CA VAL A 7 -52.06 -17.98 -46.02
C VAL A 7 -53.12 -16.94 -45.69
N CYS A 8 -52.73 -15.87 -44.98
CA CYS A 8 -53.60 -14.71 -44.70
C CYS A 8 -53.16 -13.46 -45.49
N ARG A 9 -53.72 -13.38 -46.71
CA ARG A 9 -53.99 -12.22 -47.58
C ARG A 9 -53.23 -10.89 -47.32
N TYR A 10 -52.44 -10.55 -48.33
CA TYR A 10 -52.00 -9.20 -48.68
C TYR A 10 -53.17 -8.30 -49.10
N ASN A 11 -53.09 -6.99 -48.85
CA ASN A 11 -53.85 -5.97 -49.61
C ASN A 11 -53.04 -4.65 -49.66
N PRO A 12 -52.70 -4.10 -50.84
CA PRO A 12 -51.77 -2.97 -50.95
C PRO A 12 -52.48 -1.60 -51.06
N ASN A 13 -51.81 -0.52 -50.63
CA ASN A 13 -51.94 0.80 -51.27
C ASN A 13 -50.85 1.83 -50.87
N LYS A 14 -49.78 1.90 -51.69
CA LYS A 14 -48.86 3.06 -51.85
C LYS A 14 -48.04 3.45 -50.57
N PRO A 15 -47.18 4.50 -50.59
CA PRO A 15 -45.78 4.27 -50.97
C PRO A 15 -44.70 4.88 -50.03
N VAL A 16 -43.45 4.47 -50.23
CA VAL A 16 -42.23 5.06 -49.64
C VAL A 16 -41.90 6.40 -50.32
N PRO A 17 -41.60 7.49 -49.57
CA PRO A 17 -40.22 8.04 -49.61
C PRO A 17 -39.71 8.88 -48.40
N VAL A 18 -38.39 8.75 -48.14
CA VAL A 18 -37.42 9.84 -47.84
C VAL A 18 -37.48 10.62 -46.50
N TYR A 19 -36.31 11.17 -46.11
CA TYR A 19 -36.00 11.89 -44.88
C TYR A 19 -36.22 13.43 -44.95
N SER A 20 -36.22 14.06 -43.77
CA SER A 20 -35.74 15.42 -43.43
C SER A 20 -36.70 16.64 -43.38
N THR A 21 -36.88 17.12 -42.14
CA THR A 21 -36.89 18.55 -41.68
C THR A 21 -38.06 19.52 -41.96
N SER A 22 -38.20 20.50 -41.04
CA SER A 22 -39.04 21.73 -41.06
C SER A 22 -40.55 21.66 -40.72
N LEU A 23 -40.85 21.76 -39.42
CA LEU A 23 -41.64 22.83 -38.73
C LEU A 23 -42.38 23.94 -39.55
N PRO A 24 -43.33 24.72 -38.97
CA PRO A 24 -44.16 24.55 -37.75
C PRO A 24 -45.67 24.93 -37.93
N CYS A 25 -46.52 24.85 -36.88
CA CYS A 25 -47.74 25.69 -36.79
C CYS A 25 -48.38 25.82 -35.37
N VAL A 26 -48.57 27.07 -34.90
CA VAL A 26 -49.75 27.71 -34.25
C VAL A 26 -50.56 26.91 -33.18
N CYS A 27 -50.77 27.27 -31.89
CA CYS A 27 -51.04 28.54 -31.14
C CYS A 27 -52.48 29.12 -31.25
N PRO A 28 -52.96 30.04 -30.38
CA PRO A 28 -52.74 30.29 -28.93
C PRO A 28 -54.09 30.41 -28.15
N CYS A 29 -54.08 30.81 -26.85
CA CYS A 29 -54.88 31.97 -26.33
C CYS A 29 -54.84 32.14 -24.78
N ARG A 30 -55.19 33.34 -24.30
CA ARG A 30 -55.16 33.79 -22.89
C ARG A 30 -56.22 34.87 -22.64
N VAL A 31 -57.11 34.71 -21.66
CA VAL A 31 -58.07 35.75 -21.22
C VAL A 31 -58.16 35.77 -19.69
N SER A 32 -58.48 36.92 -19.09
CA SER A 32 -58.58 37.13 -17.63
C SER A 32 -59.61 38.21 -17.27
N THR A 33 -60.44 37.95 -16.25
CA THR A 33 -61.24 38.98 -15.54
C THR A 33 -61.59 38.54 -14.10
N ARG A 34 -61.14 39.35 -13.12
CA ARG A 34 -61.83 39.86 -11.89
C ARG A 34 -62.70 38.86 -11.05
N LYS A 35 -62.68 38.86 -9.70
CA LYS A 35 -62.21 39.86 -8.70
C LYS A 35 -62.03 39.25 -7.28
N ALA A 36 -60.88 39.52 -6.65
CA ALA A 36 -60.54 39.75 -5.22
C ALA A 36 -61.31 39.12 -4.01
N LEU A 37 -60.55 38.63 -3.00
CA LEU A 37 -60.80 38.85 -1.54
C LEU A 37 -59.61 38.44 -0.60
N ILE A 38 -58.91 39.44 -0.04
CA ILE A 38 -58.29 39.61 1.32
C ILE A 38 -57.31 38.56 1.95
N LEU A 39 -56.34 39.07 2.74
CA LEU A 39 -55.23 38.38 3.48
C LEU A 39 -55.44 38.42 5.03
N PRO A 40 -54.72 37.63 5.86
CA PRO A 40 -53.62 38.20 6.69
C PRO A 40 -52.42 37.23 6.96
N HIS A 41 -51.77 37.26 8.15
CA HIS A 41 -50.43 36.69 8.45
C HIS A 41 -50.22 36.34 9.97
N PHE A 42 -48.99 35.96 10.38
CA PHE A 42 -48.39 35.76 11.75
C PHE A 42 -48.53 34.38 12.45
N SER A 43 -47.67 33.98 13.42
CA SER A 43 -46.19 34.09 13.60
C SER A 43 -45.69 33.28 14.83
N GLU A 44 -44.39 32.92 14.84
CA GLU A 44 -43.41 32.79 15.96
C GLU A 44 -43.70 32.22 17.39
N TYR A 45 -42.71 31.43 17.89
CA TYR A 45 -42.18 31.36 19.29
C TYR A 45 -43.12 30.90 20.45
N SER A 46 -42.67 30.40 21.64
CA SER A 46 -41.40 29.81 22.12
C SER A 46 -41.51 29.20 23.55
N SER A 47 -40.40 28.66 24.07
CA SER A 47 -39.94 28.72 25.50
C SER A 47 -40.17 27.54 26.49
N LEU A 48 -39.30 27.50 27.51
CA LEU A 48 -39.14 26.45 28.55
C LEU A 48 -39.74 26.84 29.92
N ARG A 49 -40.13 25.82 30.73
CA ARG A 49 -39.77 25.55 32.16
C ARG A 49 -40.55 24.30 32.64
N ILE A 50 -40.03 23.35 33.43
CA ILE A 50 -39.28 23.34 34.72
C ILE A 50 -40.15 23.72 35.94
N VAL A 51 -40.46 22.72 36.78
CA VAL A 51 -40.68 22.70 38.26
C VAL A 51 -40.83 21.18 38.59
N ARG A 52 -40.04 20.53 39.47
CA ARG A 52 -40.04 20.51 40.97
C ARG A 52 -41.40 20.14 41.56
N ASP A 53 -41.57 19.49 42.72
CA ASP A 53 -40.68 18.88 43.74
C ASP A 53 -41.45 17.63 44.28
N VAL A 54 -40.95 16.66 45.06
CA VAL A 54 -40.70 16.66 46.53
C VAL A 54 -40.21 15.24 46.90
N LYS A 55 -39.42 15.07 47.98
CA LYS A 55 -39.22 13.76 48.68
C LYS A 55 -40.05 13.70 49.98
N PRO A 56 -40.48 12.51 50.41
CA PRO A 56 -39.83 11.99 51.62
C PRO A 56 -39.55 10.47 51.64
N LYS A 57 -38.60 10.09 52.51
CA LYS A 57 -38.41 8.78 53.14
C LYS A 57 -38.95 8.92 54.60
N PRO A 58 -39.25 7.85 55.39
CA PRO A 58 -38.48 6.59 55.44
C PRO A 58 -39.24 5.28 55.76
N LEU A 59 -38.46 4.19 55.83
CA LEU A 59 -38.58 3.02 56.73
C LEU A 59 -39.98 2.48 57.11
N PHE A 60 -40.29 1.25 56.64
CA PHE A 60 -40.63 0.15 57.55
C PHE A 60 -40.22 -1.21 56.95
N ARG A 61 -40.14 -2.26 57.78
CA ARG A 61 -39.59 -3.58 57.43
C ARG A 61 -40.54 -4.70 57.87
N SER A 62 -41.25 -5.35 56.94
CA SER A 62 -41.83 -6.67 57.19
C SER A 62 -42.03 -7.54 55.93
N ARG A 63 -42.13 -8.84 56.19
CA ARG A 63 -42.05 -10.03 55.34
C ARG A 63 -43.09 -10.20 54.21
N ALA A 64 -42.65 -11.04 53.26
CA ALA A 64 -43.42 -12.06 52.53
C ALA A 64 -44.38 -11.64 51.38
N GLY A 65 -44.13 -12.20 50.20
CA GLY A 65 -45.00 -12.15 49.02
C GLY A 65 -44.25 -12.66 47.78
N ARG A 66 -44.79 -13.68 47.10
CA ARG A 66 -44.17 -14.28 45.89
C ARG A 66 -44.33 -13.36 44.68
N ILE A 67 -43.42 -13.44 43.71
CA ILE A 67 -43.72 -13.52 42.27
C ILE A 67 -42.50 -14.06 41.51
N SER A 68 -42.74 -14.74 40.39
CA SER A 68 -41.73 -15.49 39.63
C SER A 68 -41.03 -14.65 38.56
N PHE A 69 -39.75 -14.91 38.31
CA PHE A 69 -39.12 -14.58 37.03
C PHE A 69 -38.20 -15.71 36.54
N LYS A 70 -38.42 -16.17 35.31
CA LYS A 70 -37.90 -17.43 34.77
C LYS A 70 -36.67 -17.16 33.88
N ARG A 71 -35.45 -17.25 34.43
CA ARG A 71 -34.22 -17.24 33.61
C ARG A 71 -33.94 -18.64 33.04
N ARG A 72 -33.69 -18.74 31.74
CA ARG A 72 -33.16 -19.94 31.10
C ARG A 72 -31.65 -20.00 31.39
N PHE A 73 -31.17 -21.12 31.91
CA PHE A 73 -29.74 -21.43 31.86
C PHE A 73 -29.38 -21.92 30.44
N LEU A 74 -28.17 -21.62 30.00
CA LEU A 74 -27.61 -22.08 28.74
C LEU A 74 -26.41 -22.97 29.07
N THR A 75 -26.49 -24.25 28.74
CA THR A 75 -25.60 -25.28 29.28
C THR A 75 -24.22 -25.24 28.63
N ALA A 76 -23.20 -24.81 29.37
CA ALA A 76 -21.81 -24.99 28.99
C ALA A 76 -21.37 -26.43 29.34
N VAL A 77 -21.32 -27.32 28.33
CA VAL A 77 -20.85 -28.70 28.52
C VAL A 77 -19.32 -28.71 28.50
N ALA A 78 -18.71 -28.55 29.66
CA ALA A 78 -17.30 -28.90 29.87
C ALA A 78 -17.19 -30.42 29.99
N ARG A 79 -16.41 -31.06 29.11
CA ARG A 79 -16.09 -32.48 29.19
C ARG A 79 -14.90 -32.64 30.13
N ALA A 80 -15.15 -33.02 31.38
CA ALA A 80 -14.09 -33.42 32.30
C ALA A 80 -13.52 -34.79 31.88
N GLU A 81 -12.22 -34.97 32.07
CA GLU A 81 -11.56 -36.28 32.02
C GLU A 81 -11.31 -36.77 33.46
N SER A 82 -11.07 -38.07 33.62
CA SER A 82 -11.37 -38.82 34.85
C SER A 82 -10.44 -38.57 36.04
N ASP A 83 -10.99 -38.78 37.24
CA ASP A 83 -10.30 -38.63 38.53
C ASP A 83 -9.03 -39.50 38.67
N GLN A 84 -8.00 -38.91 39.27
CA GLN A 84 -7.03 -39.64 40.10
C GLN A 84 -6.84 -38.89 41.42
N LEU A 85 -6.80 -39.64 42.52
CA LEU A 85 -6.52 -39.12 43.87
C LEU A 85 -5.01 -38.86 44.02
N GLY A 86 -4.63 -37.75 44.67
CA GLY A 86 -3.26 -37.52 45.10
C GLY A 86 -2.96 -36.07 45.48
N ASP A 87 -2.42 -35.90 46.68
CA ASP A 87 -1.65 -34.77 47.22
C ASP A 87 -2.11 -33.31 47.02
N ASP A 88 -2.45 -32.68 48.15
CA ASP A 88 -2.49 -31.22 48.31
C ASP A 88 -1.07 -30.62 48.18
N HIS A 89 -0.70 -30.10 47.01
CA HIS A 89 0.26 -28.99 46.84
C HIS A 89 0.22 -28.42 45.39
N SER A 90 1.11 -27.48 45.08
CA SER A 90 1.47 -27.04 43.71
C SER A 90 0.50 -26.19 42.86
N LYS A 91 -0.57 -25.59 43.43
CA LYS A 91 -1.39 -24.57 42.71
C LYS A 91 -0.66 -23.25 42.37
N GLY A 92 0.62 -23.10 42.72
CA GLY A 92 1.48 -21.99 42.30
C GLY A 92 2.39 -22.27 41.10
N ASP A 93 2.54 -23.55 40.71
CA ASP A 93 3.61 -23.94 39.76
C ASP A 93 3.13 -24.04 38.32
N ASP A 94 1.92 -24.55 38.05
CA ASP A 94 1.34 -24.64 36.69
C ASP A 94 1.27 -23.27 35.98
N GLY A 95 0.85 -22.22 36.70
CA GLY A 95 0.90 -20.84 36.19
C GLY A 95 2.32 -20.32 35.96
N THR A 96 3.31 -20.83 36.69
CA THR A 96 4.73 -20.51 36.48
C THR A 96 5.28 -21.23 35.25
N ILE A 97 4.96 -22.51 35.09
CA ILE A 97 5.31 -23.35 33.93
C ILE A 97 4.72 -22.76 32.65
N GLN A 98 3.43 -22.42 32.60
CA GLN A 98 2.82 -21.77 31.43
C GLN A 98 3.50 -20.43 31.08
N ASN A 99 3.85 -19.61 32.08
CA ASN A 99 4.59 -18.37 31.84
C ASN A 99 6.02 -18.63 31.32
N VAL A 100 6.69 -19.69 31.78
CA VAL A 100 8.00 -20.11 31.29
C VAL A 100 7.91 -20.63 29.86
N GLU A 101 6.95 -21.51 29.54
CA GLU A 101 6.70 -22.00 28.19
C GLU A 101 6.35 -20.86 27.23
N GLU A 102 5.44 -19.96 27.60
CA GLU A 102 5.04 -18.85 26.73
C GLU A 102 6.21 -17.87 26.51
N LYS A 103 7.05 -17.65 27.53
CA LYS A 103 8.30 -16.87 27.43
C LYS A 103 9.36 -17.56 26.57
N GLN A 104 9.50 -18.89 26.64
CA GLN A 104 10.35 -19.68 25.74
C GLN A 104 9.81 -19.68 24.30
N ARG A 105 8.50 -19.75 24.11
CA ARG A 105 7.82 -19.70 22.80
C ARG A 105 7.96 -18.31 22.17
N LYS A 106 7.83 -17.24 22.96
CA LYS A 106 8.13 -15.86 22.55
C LYS A 106 9.62 -15.69 22.21
N SER A 107 10.53 -16.19 23.05
CA SER A 107 11.98 -16.14 22.83
C SER A 107 12.42 -16.89 21.56
N SER A 108 11.91 -18.10 21.33
CA SER A 108 12.21 -18.88 20.12
C SER A 108 11.62 -18.27 18.85
N GLN A 109 10.43 -17.66 18.92
CA GLN A 109 9.86 -16.86 17.82
C GLN A 109 10.69 -15.60 17.52
N LEU A 110 11.17 -14.90 18.56
CA LEU A 110 12.08 -13.76 18.40
C LEU A 110 13.43 -14.18 17.78
N LYS A 111 14.05 -15.25 18.29
CA LYS A 111 15.28 -15.82 17.71
C LYS A 111 15.10 -16.16 16.23
N LYS A 112 14.02 -16.84 15.86
CA LYS A 112 13.69 -17.15 14.45
C LYS A 112 13.59 -15.86 13.61
N ARG A 113 12.87 -14.84 14.07
CA ARG A 113 12.74 -13.55 13.36
C ARG A 113 14.06 -12.82 13.20
N VAL A 114 14.92 -12.80 14.22
CA VAL A 114 16.26 -12.19 14.11
C VAL A 114 17.14 -12.96 13.13
N ILE A 115 17.14 -14.30 13.17
CA ILE A 115 17.89 -15.14 12.23
C ILE A 115 17.42 -14.92 10.78
N PHE A 116 16.11 -14.87 10.53
CA PHE A 116 15.57 -14.53 9.20
C PHE A 116 15.90 -13.09 8.77
N GLY A 117 15.80 -12.12 9.68
CA GLY A 117 16.12 -10.72 9.41
C GLY A 117 17.59 -10.51 9.00
N VAL A 118 18.52 -11.11 9.75
CA VAL A 118 19.95 -11.11 9.41
C VAL A 118 20.21 -11.91 8.13
N GLY A 119 19.60 -13.10 8.00
CA GLY A 119 19.77 -14.00 6.85
C GLY A 119 19.26 -13.43 5.52
N ILE A 120 18.34 -12.45 5.55
CA ILE A 120 17.91 -11.69 4.36
C ILE A 120 18.72 -10.38 4.22
N GLY A 121 18.94 -9.65 5.32
CA GLY A 121 19.64 -8.36 5.29
C GLY A 121 21.09 -8.43 4.82
N LEU A 122 21.83 -9.48 5.22
CA LEU A 122 23.24 -9.66 4.86
C LEU A 122 23.44 -9.90 3.34
N PRO A 123 22.75 -10.85 2.68
CA PRO A 123 22.86 -10.99 1.21
C PRO A 123 22.27 -9.80 0.44
N VAL A 124 21.18 -9.17 0.91
CA VAL A 124 20.66 -7.93 0.27
C VAL A 124 21.71 -6.80 0.33
N GLY A 125 22.39 -6.63 1.47
CA GLY A 125 23.52 -5.71 1.60
C GLY A 125 24.66 -6.05 0.63
N GLY A 126 25.07 -7.32 0.56
CA GLY A 126 26.10 -7.78 -0.39
C GLY A 126 25.76 -7.50 -1.85
N VAL A 127 24.49 -7.66 -2.24
CA VAL A 127 23.97 -7.35 -3.59
C VAL A 127 24.01 -5.85 -3.89
N VAL A 128 23.63 -4.98 -2.95
CA VAL A 128 23.74 -3.51 -3.09
C VAL A 128 25.20 -3.09 -3.25
N LEU A 129 26.11 -3.66 -2.45
CA LEU A 129 27.53 -3.38 -2.50
C LEU A 129 28.16 -3.80 -3.84
N ALA A 130 27.90 -5.03 -4.29
CA ALA A 130 28.44 -5.56 -5.56
C ALA A 130 28.07 -4.69 -6.78
N GLY A 131 26.80 -4.26 -6.88
CA GLY A 131 26.35 -3.41 -7.97
C GLY A 131 26.21 -4.13 -9.32
N GLY A 132 26.20 -3.34 -10.40
CA GLY A 132 26.22 -3.82 -11.79
C GLY A 132 25.14 -4.86 -12.13
N TRP A 133 25.54 -5.91 -12.83
CA TRP A 133 24.67 -7.03 -13.21
C TRP A 133 24.11 -7.79 -12.00
N VAL A 134 24.89 -7.99 -10.93
CA VAL A 134 24.45 -8.72 -9.73
C VAL A 134 23.28 -7.98 -9.06
N PHE A 135 23.44 -6.66 -8.85
CA PHE A 135 22.37 -5.81 -8.33
C PHE A 135 21.15 -5.78 -9.25
N THR A 136 21.36 -5.66 -10.56
CA THR A 136 20.27 -5.53 -11.53
C THR A 136 19.45 -6.82 -11.67
N VAL A 137 20.10 -7.98 -11.69
CA VAL A 137 19.42 -9.30 -11.75
C VAL A 137 18.65 -9.58 -10.45
N ALA A 138 19.24 -9.28 -9.29
CA ALA A 138 18.54 -9.43 -8.01
C ALA A 138 17.32 -8.49 -7.90
N LEU A 139 17.46 -7.23 -8.34
CA LEU A 139 16.35 -6.28 -8.40
C LEU A 139 15.27 -6.73 -9.39
N ALA A 140 15.65 -7.23 -10.57
CA ALA A 140 14.72 -7.80 -11.56
C ALA A 140 13.94 -9.00 -10.99
N ALA A 141 14.58 -9.86 -10.20
CA ALA A 141 13.92 -10.97 -9.51
C ALA A 141 12.92 -10.46 -8.44
N SER A 142 13.29 -9.48 -7.62
CA SER A 142 12.38 -8.84 -6.66
C SER A 142 11.19 -8.17 -7.35
N VAL A 143 11.43 -7.49 -8.48
CA VAL A 143 10.38 -6.89 -9.33
C VAL A 143 9.47 -7.96 -9.93
N PHE A 144 10.00 -9.09 -10.39
CA PHE A 144 9.21 -10.20 -10.94
C PHE A 144 8.25 -10.80 -9.91
N ILE A 145 8.71 -10.97 -8.67
CA ILE A 145 7.91 -11.52 -7.58
C ILE A 145 6.89 -10.46 -7.08
N GLY A 146 7.34 -9.23 -6.84
CA GLY A 146 6.47 -8.14 -6.36
C GLY A 146 5.39 -7.73 -7.36
N SER A 147 5.69 -7.74 -8.67
CA SER A 147 4.68 -7.52 -9.71
C SER A 147 3.66 -8.65 -9.80
N ARG A 148 4.05 -9.92 -9.55
CA ARG A 148 3.09 -11.03 -9.43
C ARG A 148 2.16 -10.85 -8.23
N GLU A 149 2.71 -10.52 -7.06
CA GLU A 149 1.92 -10.23 -5.85
C GLU A 149 0.96 -9.04 -6.09
N TYR A 150 1.43 -7.95 -6.70
CA TYR A 150 0.57 -6.83 -7.12
C TYR A 150 -0.54 -7.27 -8.06
N PHE A 151 -0.24 -8.06 -9.11
CA PHE A 151 -1.29 -8.50 -10.03
C PHE A 151 -2.27 -9.47 -9.37
N ASP A 152 -1.84 -10.38 -8.49
CA ASP A 152 -2.74 -11.25 -7.75
C ASP A 152 -3.58 -10.50 -6.69
N LEU A 153 -3.09 -9.38 -6.13
CA LEU A 153 -3.88 -8.42 -5.35
C LEU A 153 -4.97 -7.75 -6.20
N VAL A 154 -4.63 -7.21 -7.39
CA VAL A 154 -5.61 -6.62 -8.33
C VAL A 154 -6.68 -7.64 -8.77
N ARG A 155 -6.33 -8.93 -8.76
CA ARG A 155 -7.23 -10.05 -9.11
C ARG A 155 -8.04 -10.57 -7.92
N SER A 156 -7.86 -10.05 -6.71
CA SER A 156 -8.51 -10.53 -5.49
C SER A 156 -10.01 -10.20 -5.47
N ARG A 157 -10.77 -10.86 -4.58
CA ARG A 157 -12.21 -10.63 -4.40
C ARG A 157 -12.58 -9.26 -3.80
N GLY A 158 -11.62 -8.43 -3.41
CA GLY A 158 -11.86 -7.03 -3.05
C GLY A 158 -12.02 -6.18 -4.31
N ILE A 159 -10.93 -5.97 -5.04
CA ILE A 159 -10.88 -5.17 -6.27
C ILE A 159 -11.80 -5.75 -7.37
N ALA A 160 -11.85 -7.08 -7.52
CA ALA A 160 -12.69 -7.74 -8.52
C ALA A 160 -14.22 -7.69 -8.23
N LYS A 161 -14.67 -7.13 -7.10
CA LYS A 161 -16.12 -6.88 -6.89
C LYS A 161 -16.66 -5.70 -7.72
N GLY A 162 -15.80 -4.79 -8.18
CA GLY A 162 -16.16 -3.68 -9.07
C GLY A 162 -15.58 -3.77 -10.48
N MET A 163 -14.57 -4.61 -10.70
CA MET A 163 -13.76 -4.64 -11.93
C MET A 163 -13.66 -6.05 -12.53
N THR A 164 -13.58 -6.14 -13.85
CA THR A 164 -13.09 -7.35 -14.52
C THR A 164 -11.57 -7.40 -14.34
N PRO A 165 -11.01 -8.39 -13.62
CA PRO A 165 -9.57 -8.46 -13.39
C PRO A 165 -8.85 -8.88 -14.69
N PRO A 166 -7.63 -8.38 -14.97
CA PRO A 166 -6.90 -8.70 -16.20
C PRO A 166 -6.71 -10.22 -16.37
N PRO A 167 -6.69 -10.76 -17.60
CA PRO A 167 -6.47 -12.19 -17.83
C PRO A 167 -5.13 -12.70 -17.28
N ARG A 168 -5.09 -13.97 -16.84
CA ARG A 168 -3.88 -14.58 -16.23
C ARG A 168 -2.65 -14.53 -17.13
N TYR A 169 -2.83 -14.61 -18.45
CA TYR A 169 -1.73 -14.50 -19.40
C TYR A 169 -1.16 -13.07 -19.45
N VAL A 170 -2.01 -12.02 -19.43
CA VAL A 170 -1.56 -10.63 -19.36
C VAL A 170 -0.90 -10.32 -18.02
N SER A 171 -1.45 -10.73 -16.88
CA SER A 171 -0.81 -10.55 -15.57
C SER A 171 0.62 -11.13 -15.55
N ARG A 172 0.80 -12.34 -16.12
CA ARG A 172 2.11 -13.01 -16.24
C ARG A 172 3.03 -12.29 -17.22
N ALA A 173 2.54 -11.89 -18.40
CA ALA A 173 3.31 -11.15 -19.40
C ALA A 173 3.78 -9.80 -18.85
N CYS A 174 2.90 -9.05 -18.16
CA CYS A 174 3.25 -7.80 -17.50
C CYS A 174 4.31 -8.01 -16.42
N SER A 175 4.22 -9.08 -15.62
CA SER A 175 5.25 -9.39 -14.61
C SER A 175 6.62 -9.65 -15.25
N VAL A 176 6.67 -10.39 -16.38
CA VAL A 176 7.91 -10.59 -17.16
C VAL A 176 8.43 -9.25 -17.71
N ILE A 177 7.57 -8.45 -18.33
CA ILE A 177 7.93 -7.13 -18.88
C ILE A 177 8.49 -6.21 -17.77
N CYS A 178 7.83 -6.11 -16.62
CA CYS A 178 8.34 -5.38 -15.46
C CYS A 178 9.74 -5.86 -15.04
N SER A 179 9.98 -7.16 -15.00
CA SER A 179 11.30 -7.72 -14.63
C SER A 179 12.40 -7.48 -15.68
N LEU A 180 12.03 -7.32 -16.95
CA LEU A 180 12.97 -6.96 -18.02
C LEU A 180 13.35 -5.48 -17.99
N MET A 181 12.48 -4.58 -17.52
CA MET A 181 12.75 -3.13 -17.53
C MET A 181 14.03 -2.72 -16.76
N PRO A 182 14.35 -3.25 -15.56
CA PRO A 182 15.64 -3.03 -14.90
C PRO A 182 16.85 -3.47 -15.74
N ILE A 183 16.74 -4.61 -16.43
CA ILE A 183 17.82 -5.19 -17.25
C ILE A 183 18.04 -4.35 -18.51
N LEU A 184 16.95 -3.97 -19.19
CA LEU A 184 16.97 -3.06 -20.34
C LEU A 184 17.50 -1.67 -19.95
N THR A 185 17.19 -1.20 -18.74
CA THR A 185 17.72 0.06 -18.18
C THR A 185 19.23 0.01 -17.97
N LEU A 186 19.79 -1.12 -17.51
CA LEU A 186 21.24 -1.29 -17.39
C LEU A 186 21.92 -1.29 -18.77
N TYR A 187 21.33 -1.96 -19.75
CA TYR A 187 21.94 -2.13 -21.08
C TYR A 187 21.86 -0.87 -21.96
N TYR A 188 20.67 -0.24 -22.05
CA TYR A 188 20.45 0.92 -22.91
C TYR A 188 20.67 2.28 -22.21
N GLY A 189 20.85 2.30 -20.89
CA GLY A 189 20.99 3.52 -20.09
C GLY A 189 19.74 4.42 -20.03
N ASN A 190 18.75 4.22 -20.89
CA ASN A 190 17.52 5.02 -20.99
C ASN A 190 16.30 4.20 -20.56
N ILE A 191 15.63 4.63 -19.48
CA ILE A 191 14.43 3.99 -18.95
C ILE A 191 13.24 4.23 -19.90
N ASP A 192 13.21 5.41 -20.51
CA ASP A 192 12.06 6.03 -21.17
C ASP A 192 11.60 5.21 -22.39
N ILE A 193 12.56 4.63 -23.12
CA ILE A 193 12.33 3.69 -24.22
C ILE A 193 11.72 2.39 -23.68
N SER A 194 12.30 1.82 -22.62
CA SER A 194 11.82 0.56 -22.02
C SER A 194 10.40 0.70 -21.45
N VAL A 195 10.03 1.87 -20.92
CA VAL A 195 8.68 2.14 -20.39
C VAL A 195 7.68 2.34 -21.52
N THR A 196 7.99 3.16 -22.52
CA THR A 196 7.05 3.46 -23.61
C THR A 196 6.77 2.23 -24.46
N CYS A 197 7.79 1.43 -24.80
CA CYS A 197 7.60 0.13 -25.46
C CYS A 197 6.77 -0.84 -24.60
N ALA A 198 7.07 -0.95 -23.30
CA ALA A 198 6.31 -1.81 -22.39
C ALA A 198 4.84 -1.40 -22.27
N ALA A 199 4.58 -0.10 -22.08
CA ALA A 199 3.23 0.45 -21.95
C ALA A 199 2.42 0.26 -23.24
N PHE A 200 3.04 0.51 -24.41
CA PHE A 200 2.41 0.29 -25.71
C PHE A 200 2.06 -1.18 -25.94
N VAL A 201 3.01 -2.10 -25.72
CA VAL A 201 2.78 -3.55 -25.88
C VAL A 201 1.67 -4.04 -24.94
N VAL A 202 1.68 -3.61 -23.67
CA VAL A 202 0.66 -4.02 -22.69
C VAL A 202 -0.71 -3.41 -23.01
N ALA A 203 -0.77 -2.13 -23.40
CA ALA A 203 -2.03 -1.49 -23.81
C ALA A 203 -2.62 -2.16 -25.06
N MET A 204 -1.79 -2.46 -26.07
CA MET A 204 -2.24 -3.16 -27.27
C MET A 204 -2.69 -4.59 -26.96
N ALA A 205 -1.96 -5.31 -26.10
CA ALA A 205 -2.35 -6.66 -25.63
C ALA A 205 -3.59 -6.67 -24.71
N LEU A 206 -4.06 -5.52 -24.25
CA LEU A 206 -5.35 -5.32 -23.57
C LEU A 206 -6.46 -4.96 -24.57
N LEU A 207 -6.18 -4.12 -25.57
CA LEU A 207 -7.15 -3.68 -26.58
C LEU A 207 -7.48 -4.74 -27.64
N VAL A 208 -6.54 -5.64 -27.95
CA VAL A 208 -6.72 -6.75 -28.92
C VAL A 208 -7.50 -7.94 -28.32
N GLN A 209 -7.94 -7.85 -27.05
CA GLN A 209 -8.73 -8.90 -26.41
C GLN A 209 -10.14 -8.99 -27.00
N ARG A 210 -10.67 -10.21 -27.15
CA ARG A 210 -12.03 -10.46 -27.66
C ARG A 210 -13.13 -10.09 -26.65
N GLU A 211 -12.77 -9.87 -25.39
CA GLU A 211 -13.66 -9.35 -24.35
C GLU A 211 -13.57 -7.82 -24.31
N SER A 212 -14.69 -7.13 -24.02
CA SER A 212 -14.72 -5.66 -24.04
C SER A 212 -13.82 -5.05 -22.95
N PRO A 213 -12.71 -4.36 -23.32
CA PRO A 213 -11.71 -3.94 -22.35
C PRO A 213 -12.24 -2.78 -21.49
N ARG A 214 -12.42 -3.02 -20.19
CA ARG A 214 -12.83 -1.96 -19.25
C ARG A 214 -11.66 -1.04 -18.96
N PHE A 215 -11.92 0.28 -18.91
CA PHE A 215 -10.91 1.29 -18.55
C PHE A 215 -10.18 0.98 -17.23
N ALA A 216 -10.88 0.42 -16.24
CA ALA A 216 -10.31 0.00 -14.96
C ALA A 216 -9.26 -1.13 -15.08
N GLN A 217 -9.37 -1.99 -16.08
CA GLN A 217 -8.38 -3.04 -16.38
C GLN A 217 -7.12 -2.43 -17.02
N LEU A 218 -7.28 -1.40 -17.86
CA LEU A 218 -6.16 -0.63 -18.40
C LEU A 218 -5.45 0.17 -17.31
N SER A 219 -6.18 0.94 -16.49
CA SER A 219 -5.60 1.80 -15.46
C SER A 219 -4.86 1.01 -14.38
N SER A 220 -5.41 -0.10 -13.88
CA SER A 220 -4.73 -0.98 -12.93
C SER A 220 -3.48 -1.64 -13.53
N THR A 221 -3.51 -2.05 -14.81
CA THR A 221 -2.34 -2.66 -15.46
C THR A 221 -1.24 -1.62 -15.76
N MET A 222 -1.62 -0.41 -16.19
CA MET A 222 -0.68 0.71 -16.37
C MET A 222 -0.07 1.16 -15.03
N PHE A 223 -0.87 1.22 -13.95
CA PHE A 223 -0.36 1.51 -12.62
C PHE A 223 0.61 0.41 -12.15
N GLY A 224 0.30 -0.87 -12.33
CA GLY A 224 1.22 -1.96 -12.01
C GLY A 224 2.54 -1.89 -12.78
N LEU A 225 2.50 -1.51 -14.05
CA LEU A 225 3.70 -1.29 -14.86
C LEU A 225 4.53 -0.09 -14.36
N PHE A 226 3.88 1.01 -13.98
CA PHE A 226 4.52 2.18 -13.39
C PHE A 226 5.13 1.87 -12.00
N TYR A 227 4.33 1.30 -11.11
CA TYR A 227 4.68 1.08 -9.70
C TYR A 227 5.70 -0.05 -9.53
N CYS A 228 5.49 -1.21 -10.15
CA CYS A 228 6.39 -2.36 -10.00
C CYS A 228 7.51 -2.39 -11.06
N GLY A 229 7.31 -1.83 -12.25
CA GLY A 229 8.30 -1.84 -13.33
C GLY A 229 9.17 -0.58 -13.37
N TYR A 230 8.55 0.58 -13.64
CA TYR A 230 9.25 1.85 -13.87
C TYR A 230 9.98 2.38 -12.63
N LEU A 231 9.30 2.50 -11.50
CA LEU A 231 9.88 3.12 -10.30
C LEU A 231 11.15 2.39 -9.79
N PRO A 232 11.21 1.03 -9.75
CA PRO A 232 12.45 0.32 -9.43
C PRO A 232 13.61 0.53 -10.41
N CYS A 233 13.36 0.86 -11.68
CA CYS A 233 14.44 1.13 -12.65
C CYS A 233 15.33 2.31 -12.25
N PHE A 234 14.82 3.24 -11.43
CA PHE A 234 15.62 4.33 -10.87
C PHE A 234 16.71 3.85 -9.91
N TRP A 235 16.53 2.71 -9.22
CA TRP A 235 17.61 2.12 -8.42
C TRP A 235 18.76 1.62 -9.29
N VAL A 236 18.48 1.06 -10.47
CA VAL A 236 19.51 0.68 -11.45
C VAL A 236 20.24 1.92 -11.96
N LYS A 237 19.50 2.96 -12.37
CA LYS A 237 20.08 4.25 -12.79
C LYS A 237 20.90 4.93 -11.69
N LEU A 238 20.51 4.79 -10.42
CA LEU A 238 21.25 5.33 -9.29
C LEU A 238 22.53 4.52 -9.01
N ARG A 239 22.42 3.19 -8.80
CA ARG A 239 23.57 2.34 -8.44
C ARG A 239 24.59 2.16 -9.57
N CYS A 240 24.12 2.10 -10.82
CA CYS A 240 24.94 1.73 -11.99
C CYS A 240 25.08 2.86 -13.02
N GLY A 241 24.11 3.78 -13.11
CA GLY A 241 24.16 4.91 -14.06
C GLY A 241 24.97 6.12 -13.56
N LEU A 242 25.14 6.28 -12.25
CA LEU A 242 26.03 7.31 -11.67
C LEU A 242 27.40 6.70 -11.34
N ALA A 243 28.23 6.57 -12.38
CA ALA A 243 29.60 6.05 -12.31
C ALA A 243 30.64 7.06 -11.77
N ALA A 244 30.22 8.25 -11.33
CA ALA A 244 31.12 9.26 -10.76
C ALA A 244 31.81 8.71 -9.48
N PRO A 245 33.15 8.69 -9.40
CA PRO A 245 33.88 8.11 -8.27
C PRO A 245 33.82 9.01 -7.03
N SER A 246 33.48 8.44 -5.87
CA SER A 246 33.44 9.16 -4.59
C SER A 246 34.82 9.15 -3.92
N LEU A 247 35.77 9.89 -4.51
CA LEU A 247 37.20 9.85 -4.19
C LEU A 247 37.61 10.32 -2.78
N ASN A 248 36.66 10.75 -1.93
CA ASN A 248 36.93 11.46 -0.69
C ASN A 248 36.76 10.62 0.60
N THR A 249 36.64 9.28 0.51
CA THR A 249 36.56 8.39 1.68
C THR A 249 37.82 7.54 1.86
N GLY A 250 38.30 7.44 3.10
CA GLY A 250 39.32 6.44 3.46
C GLY A 250 38.81 5.00 3.25
N ILE A 251 37.50 4.79 3.45
CA ILE A 251 36.79 3.52 3.26
C ILE A 251 36.82 3.08 1.79
N GLY A 252 36.61 4.00 0.84
CA GLY A 252 36.69 3.73 -0.59
C GLY A 252 38.11 3.35 -1.03
N ARG A 253 39.14 3.90 -0.37
CA ARG A 253 40.55 3.55 -0.61
C ARG A 253 40.89 2.11 -0.22
N THR A 254 40.29 1.59 0.85
CA THR A 254 40.50 0.21 1.34
C THR A 254 39.45 -0.78 0.83
N TRP A 255 38.60 -0.38 -0.12
CA TRP A 255 37.51 -1.23 -0.63
C TRP A 255 38.03 -2.51 -1.30
N PRO A 256 37.54 -3.70 -0.92
CA PRO A 256 38.13 -4.97 -1.37
C PRO A 256 37.96 -5.18 -2.87
N ILE A 257 39.03 -5.69 -3.50
CA ILE A 257 39.09 -5.99 -4.95
C ILE A 257 37.96 -6.96 -5.35
N LEU A 258 37.59 -7.90 -4.47
CA LEU A 258 36.50 -8.85 -4.66
C LEU A 258 35.12 -8.18 -4.88
N LEU A 259 34.93 -6.94 -4.42
CA LEU A 259 33.71 -6.13 -4.64
C LEU A 259 33.93 -5.01 -5.68
N GLY A 260 34.87 -5.23 -6.62
CA GLY A 260 35.19 -4.29 -7.71
C GLY A 260 36.17 -3.17 -7.33
N GLY A 261 36.74 -3.21 -6.12
CA GLY A 261 37.77 -2.26 -5.67
C GLY A 261 37.33 -0.79 -5.69
N GLN A 262 38.31 0.12 -5.71
CA GLN A 262 38.08 1.57 -5.58
C GLN A 262 37.14 2.14 -6.67
N ALA A 263 37.12 1.56 -7.88
CA ALA A 263 36.28 2.00 -8.99
C ALA A 263 34.77 1.75 -8.75
N HIS A 264 34.40 0.77 -7.91
CA HIS A 264 33.00 0.51 -7.55
C HIS A 264 32.45 1.48 -6.47
N TRP A 265 33.32 2.27 -5.83
CA TRP A 265 32.93 3.26 -4.81
C TRP A 265 32.42 4.56 -5.46
N THR A 266 31.21 4.50 -6.01
CA THR A 266 30.59 5.60 -6.74
C THR A 266 29.66 6.46 -5.88
N VAL A 267 29.40 7.68 -6.35
CA VAL A 267 28.30 8.54 -5.86
C VAL A 267 26.96 7.80 -5.92
N GLY A 268 26.75 6.95 -6.94
CA GLY A 268 25.61 6.04 -7.01
C GLY A 268 25.50 5.06 -5.84
N LEU A 269 26.61 4.37 -5.49
CA LEU A 269 26.64 3.44 -4.35
C LEU A 269 26.33 4.15 -3.03
N VAL A 270 27.04 5.24 -2.73
CA VAL A 270 26.88 5.94 -1.44
C VAL A 270 25.46 6.48 -1.27
N ALA A 271 24.85 6.99 -2.33
CA ALA A 271 23.43 7.36 -2.33
C ALA A 271 22.50 6.18 -2.01
N THR A 272 22.70 5.01 -2.66
CA THR A 272 21.86 3.84 -2.37
C THR A 272 21.98 3.38 -0.92
N LEU A 273 23.18 3.42 -0.33
CA LEU A 273 23.39 3.07 1.08
C LEU A 273 22.69 4.07 2.00
N ILE A 274 22.85 5.38 1.78
CA ILE A 274 22.20 6.43 2.58
C ILE A 274 20.67 6.30 2.50
N SER A 275 20.09 6.15 1.31
CA SER A 275 18.62 6.02 1.18
C SER A 275 18.08 4.72 1.76
N PHE A 276 18.77 3.58 1.60
CA PHE A 276 18.35 2.32 2.22
C PHE A 276 18.39 2.42 3.75
N SER A 277 19.46 2.97 4.33
CA SER A 277 19.54 3.23 5.77
C SER A 277 18.52 4.27 6.24
N GLY A 278 18.16 5.26 5.42
CA GLY A 278 17.12 6.25 5.71
C GLY A 278 15.70 5.65 5.77
N VAL A 279 15.39 4.70 4.88
CA VAL A 279 14.14 3.91 4.93
C VAL A 279 14.11 3.04 6.21
N ILE A 280 15.17 2.26 6.46
CA ILE A 280 15.26 1.41 7.67
C ILE A 280 15.18 2.25 8.96
N ALA A 281 15.78 3.45 8.97
CA ALA A 281 15.68 4.40 10.06
C ALA A 281 14.25 4.93 10.21
N THR A 282 13.58 5.31 9.11
CA THR A 282 12.19 5.78 9.12
C THR A 282 11.29 4.77 9.83
N ASP A 283 11.31 3.50 9.42
CA ASP A 283 10.49 2.44 10.03
C ASP A 283 10.85 2.22 11.51
N THR A 284 12.15 2.18 11.83
CA THR A 284 12.64 1.89 13.19
C THR A 284 12.26 3.00 14.15
N PHE A 285 12.53 4.26 13.81
CA PHE A 285 12.21 5.41 14.66
C PHE A 285 10.69 5.65 14.72
N ALA A 286 9.95 5.43 13.63
CA ALA A 286 8.49 5.54 13.65
C ALA A 286 7.83 4.44 14.50
N PHE A 287 8.35 3.21 14.48
CA PHE A 287 7.88 2.16 15.39
C PHE A 287 8.18 2.49 16.86
N LEU A 288 9.40 2.95 17.17
CA LEU A 288 9.80 3.28 18.54
C LEU A 288 9.02 4.49 19.09
N GLY A 289 8.96 5.59 18.34
CA GLY A 289 8.22 6.80 18.74
C GLY A 289 6.71 6.60 18.72
N GLY A 290 6.18 5.84 17.75
CA GLY A 290 4.76 5.45 17.71
C GLY A 290 4.38 4.54 18.90
N LYS A 291 5.28 3.68 19.37
CA LYS A 291 5.07 2.87 20.58
C LYS A 291 5.15 3.69 21.88
N ALA A 292 6.00 4.72 21.94
CA ALA A 292 6.23 5.53 23.14
C ALA A 292 5.24 6.70 23.29
N PHE A 293 4.87 7.35 22.19
CA PHE A 293 4.10 8.59 22.15
C PHE A 293 2.85 8.53 21.27
N GLY A 294 2.60 7.42 20.58
CA GLY A 294 1.51 7.30 19.60
C GLY A 294 0.13 7.49 20.22
N ARG A 295 -0.62 8.47 19.70
CA ARG A 295 -1.99 8.79 20.15
C ARG A 295 -2.94 9.06 18.98
N THR A 296 -2.47 9.76 17.94
CA THR A 296 -3.29 10.21 16.81
C THR A 296 -2.99 9.40 15.54
N PRO A 297 -3.95 8.64 14.97
CA PRO A 297 -3.70 7.81 13.80
C PRO A 297 -3.44 8.67 12.55
N LEU A 298 -2.50 8.23 11.71
CA LEU A 298 -2.07 8.94 10.49
C LEU A 298 -3.13 8.85 9.38
N THR A 299 -3.72 7.66 9.18
CA THR A 299 -4.75 7.40 8.15
C THR A 299 -5.76 6.36 8.63
N SER A 300 -6.98 6.41 8.09
CA SER A 300 -8.00 5.36 8.25
C SER A 300 -7.58 4.03 7.61
N ILE A 301 -6.77 4.08 6.54
CA ILE A 301 -6.24 2.91 5.82
C ILE A 301 -5.31 2.09 6.73
N SER A 302 -4.39 2.74 7.45
CA SER A 302 -3.45 2.07 8.35
C SER A 302 -3.50 2.67 9.77
N PRO A 303 -4.50 2.30 10.59
CA PRO A 303 -4.75 2.90 11.91
C PRO A 303 -3.69 2.52 12.97
N LYS A 304 -2.63 1.79 12.60
CA LYS A 304 -1.47 1.51 13.44
C LYS A 304 -0.33 2.52 13.26
N LYS A 305 -0.32 3.29 12.17
CA LYS A 305 0.60 4.42 11.98
C LYS A 305 0.04 5.62 12.71
N THR A 306 0.86 6.35 13.45
CA THR A 306 0.45 7.56 14.17
C THR A 306 1.25 8.77 13.71
N TRP A 307 0.73 9.98 13.89
CA TRP A 307 1.46 11.21 13.54
C TRP A 307 2.72 11.39 14.38
N GLU A 308 2.70 10.98 15.66
CA GLU A 308 3.87 11.08 16.56
C GLU A 308 4.98 10.09 16.15
N GLY A 309 4.60 8.88 15.71
CA GLY A 309 5.51 7.94 15.05
C GLY A 309 6.04 8.49 13.73
N THR A 310 5.18 9.08 12.90
CA THR A 310 5.57 9.66 11.60
C THR A 310 6.58 10.79 11.76
N PHE A 311 6.39 11.68 12.74
CA PHE A 311 7.33 12.77 13.05
C PHE A 311 8.66 12.26 13.62
N THR A 312 8.65 11.27 14.51
CA THR A 312 9.88 10.67 15.04
C THR A 312 10.65 9.89 13.98
N GLY A 313 9.95 9.24 13.04
CA GLY A 313 10.54 8.64 11.83
C GLY A 313 11.26 9.66 10.94
N LEU A 314 10.66 10.85 10.72
CA LEU A 314 11.28 11.94 9.97
C LEU A 314 12.60 12.42 10.61
N VAL A 315 12.57 12.70 11.92
CA VAL A 315 13.76 13.12 12.67
C VAL A 315 14.85 12.05 12.62
N GLY A 316 14.47 10.77 12.79
CA GLY A 316 15.38 9.63 12.68
C GLY A 316 16.02 9.49 11.29
N CYS A 317 15.22 9.60 10.22
CA CYS A 317 15.70 9.55 8.84
C CYS A 317 16.70 10.67 8.54
N ILE A 318 16.38 11.91 8.92
CA ILE A 318 17.27 13.06 8.72
C ILE A 318 18.57 12.90 9.53
N ALA A 319 18.48 12.46 10.79
CA ALA A 319 19.66 12.25 11.64
C ALA A 319 20.61 11.18 11.05
N ILE A 320 20.08 10.03 10.62
CA ILE A 320 20.87 8.96 9.98
C ILE A 320 21.41 9.43 8.63
N THR A 321 20.64 10.19 7.85
CA THR A 321 21.11 10.76 6.57
C THR A 321 22.28 11.71 6.78
N ILE A 322 22.23 12.63 7.75
CA ILE A 322 23.34 13.53 8.07
C ILE A 322 24.57 12.76 8.58
N LEU A 323 24.36 11.75 9.44
CA LEU A 323 25.44 10.93 9.99
C LEU A 323 26.18 10.16 8.90
N LEU A 324 25.45 9.49 8.00
CA LEU A 324 26.05 8.74 6.89
C LEU A 324 26.63 9.66 5.82
N SER A 325 25.97 10.79 5.51
CA SER A 325 26.51 11.82 4.61
C SER A 325 27.89 12.29 5.07
N LYS A 326 28.05 12.60 6.36
CA LYS A 326 29.35 12.95 6.96
C LYS A 326 30.33 11.77 6.98
N SER A 327 29.89 10.59 7.41
CA SER A 327 30.76 9.41 7.56
C SER A 327 31.24 8.81 6.23
N LEU A 328 30.53 9.08 5.13
CA LEU A 328 30.84 8.61 3.78
C LEU A 328 31.32 9.76 2.86
N SER A 329 31.81 10.86 3.46
CA SER A 329 32.37 12.04 2.80
C SER A 329 31.55 12.55 1.61
N TRP A 330 30.23 12.53 1.72
CA TRP A 330 29.31 12.92 0.67
C TRP A 330 29.50 14.42 0.36
N PRO A 331 29.84 14.82 -0.89
CA PRO A 331 30.36 16.15 -1.20
C PRO A 331 29.24 17.18 -1.35
N GLN A 332 28.47 17.42 -0.29
CA GLN A 332 27.28 18.28 -0.29
C GLN A 332 27.12 19.04 1.03
N SER A 333 26.37 20.14 0.96
CA SER A 333 26.04 20.95 2.14
C SER A 333 25.19 20.19 3.17
N LEU A 334 25.20 20.67 4.42
CA LEU A 334 24.30 20.19 5.47
C LEU A 334 22.82 20.30 5.03
N PHE A 335 22.47 21.38 4.34
CA PHE A 335 21.13 21.62 3.81
C PHE A 335 20.73 20.58 2.75
N SER A 336 21.62 20.25 1.81
CA SER A 336 21.41 19.18 0.82
C SER A 336 21.23 17.81 1.50
N SER A 337 21.98 17.53 2.56
CA SER A 337 21.82 16.31 3.37
C SER A 337 20.46 16.24 4.10
N ILE A 338 19.99 17.36 4.66
CA ILE A 338 18.65 17.47 5.27
C ILE A 338 17.56 17.26 4.22
N ALA A 339 17.67 17.92 3.06
CA ALA A 339 16.71 17.81 1.97
C ALA A 339 16.64 16.37 1.40
N PHE A 340 17.77 15.68 1.25
CA PHE A 340 17.82 14.28 0.82
C PHE A 340 17.17 13.33 1.84
N GLY A 341 17.38 13.55 3.14
CA GLY A 341 16.77 12.75 4.21
C GLY A 341 15.26 12.96 4.32
N PHE A 342 14.82 14.23 4.22
CA PHE A 342 13.41 14.60 4.12
C PHE A 342 12.74 13.93 2.90
N LEU A 343 13.37 13.99 1.73
CA LEU A 343 12.84 13.40 0.51
C LEU A 343 12.81 11.85 0.57
N THR A 344 13.84 11.23 1.15
CA THR A 344 13.91 9.77 1.40
C THR A 344 12.76 9.33 2.32
N PHE A 345 12.52 10.07 3.41
CA PHE A 345 11.40 9.83 4.32
C PHE A 345 10.04 9.93 3.59
N PHE A 346 9.82 10.97 2.79
CA PHE A 346 8.57 11.13 2.03
C PHE A 346 8.37 9.99 1.02
N GLY A 347 9.42 9.53 0.34
CA GLY A 347 9.38 8.35 -0.53
C GLY A 347 8.98 7.07 0.20
N SER A 348 9.56 6.85 1.39
CA SER A 348 9.28 5.70 2.26
C SER A 348 7.80 5.69 2.68
N VAL A 349 7.35 6.76 3.34
CA VAL A 349 5.99 6.86 3.88
C VAL A 349 4.93 6.80 2.77
N PHE A 350 5.18 7.42 1.60
CA PHE A 350 4.26 7.37 0.47
C PHE A 350 4.18 5.97 -0.17
N GLY A 351 5.29 5.24 -0.24
CA GLY A 351 5.34 3.87 -0.75
C GLY A 351 4.50 2.89 0.07
N ASP A 352 4.77 2.82 1.38
CA ASP A 352 4.03 1.99 2.34
C ASP A 352 2.55 2.41 2.46
N LEU A 353 2.22 3.72 2.40
CA LEU A 353 0.81 4.14 2.34
C LEU A 353 0.11 3.71 1.04
N THR A 354 0.79 3.78 -0.10
CA THR A 354 0.24 3.33 -1.40
C THR A 354 0.00 1.81 -1.39
N GLU A 355 0.94 1.03 -0.90
CA GLU A 355 0.85 -0.44 -0.82
C GLU A 355 -0.19 -0.88 0.23
N SER A 356 -0.24 -0.17 1.37
CA SER A 356 -1.33 -0.31 2.36
C SER A 356 -2.71 -0.08 1.77
N MET A 357 -2.89 0.94 0.91
CA MET A 357 -4.17 1.22 0.23
C MET A 357 -4.57 0.05 -0.68
N ILE A 358 -3.68 -0.36 -1.58
CA ILE A 358 -3.92 -1.46 -2.54
C ILE A 358 -4.34 -2.75 -1.81
N LYS A 359 -3.69 -3.09 -0.69
CA LYS A 359 -4.04 -4.27 0.12
C LYS A 359 -5.44 -4.18 0.73
N ARG A 360 -5.89 -3.00 1.19
CA ARG A 360 -7.24 -2.84 1.76
C ARG A 360 -8.33 -2.84 0.70
N ASP A 361 -8.08 -2.25 -0.47
CA ASP A 361 -8.98 -2.35 -1.62
C ASP A 361 -9.10 -3.81 -2.09
N ALA A 362 -7.97 -4.55 -2.06
CA ALA A 362 -7.94 -5.99 -2.29
C ALA A 362 -8.61 -6.83 -1.18
N GLY A 363 -9.06 -6.22 -0.08
CA GLY A 363 -9.72 -6.92 1.04
C GLY A 363 -8.80 -7.83 1.85
N VAL A 364 -7.48 -7.65 1.74
CA VAL A 364 -6.46 -8.44 2.46
C VAL A 364 -5.58 -7.54 3.34
N LYS A 365 -4.67 -8.16 4.10
CA LYS A 365 -3.78 -7.45 5.01
C LYS A 365 -2.32 -7.44 4.54
N ASP A 366 -1.89 -8.54 3.95
CA ASP A 366 -0.52 -8.85 3.54
C ASP A 366 -0.54 -9.18 2.04
N SER A 367 0.48 -8.77 1.29
CA SER A 367 0.52 -8.83 -0.19
C SER A 367 0.65 -10.25 -0.75
N GLY A 368 1.31 -11.13 0.00
CA GLY A 368 1.60 -12.50 -0.39
C GLY A 368 1.94 -13.38 0.82
N SER A 369 2.22 -14.65 0.55
CA SER A 369 2.64 -15.64 1.55
C SER A 369 4.04 -16.20 1.30
N LEU A 370 4.79 -15.57 0.38
CA LEU A 370 6.06 -16.09 -0.15
C LEU A 370 7.16 -16.21 0.92
N ILE A 371 7.18 -15.32 1.91
CA ILE A 371 8.09 -15.40 3.05
C ILE A 371 7.29 -15.86 4.29
N PRO A 372 7.46 -17.10 4.77
CA PRO A 372 6.63 -17.64 5.85
C PRO A 372 6.73 -16.81 7.13
N GLY A 373 5.58 -16.31 7.58
CA GLY A 373 5.46 -15.44 8.76
C GLY A 373 5.93 -13.99 8.57
N HIS A 374 6.33 -13.57 7.36
CA HIS A 374 6.81 -12.21 7.07
C HIS A 374 6.03 -11.48 5.96
N GLY A 375 5.20 -12.16 5.17
CA GLY A 375 4.37 -11.56 4.13
C GLY A 375 4.87 -11.91 2.72
N GLY A 376 4.50 -11.07 1.75
CA GLY A 376 5.07 -11.09 0.40
C GLY A 376 6.42 -10.37 0.33
N ILE A 377 6.98 -10.27 -0.87
CA ILE A 377 8.11 -9.36 -1.14
C ILE A 377 7.62 -7.92 -1.29
N LEU A 378 6.39 -7.69 -1.74
CA LEU A 378 5.83 -6.35 -1.93
C LEU A 378 5.69 -5.61 -0.59
N ASP A 379 5.25 -6.32 0.48
CA ASP A 379 5.27 -5.87 1.89
C ASP A 379 6.69 -5.53 2.45
N ARG A 380 7.74 -5.62 1.62
CA ARG A 380 9.15 -5.41 1.99
C ARG A 380 9.89 -4.43 1.07
N VAL A 381 9.32 -4.09 -0.08
CA VAL A 381 9.92 -3.14 -1.04
C VAL A 381 9.04 -1.90 -1.30
N ASP A 382 7.81 -1.89 -0.79
CA ASP A 382 6.85 -0.78 -0.77
C ASP A 382 7.49 0.62 -0.57
N SER A 383 8.20 0.81 0.54
CA SER A 383 8.91 2.04 0.90
C SER A 383 10.08 2.37 -0.05
N TYR A 384 10.70 1.35 -0.64
CA TYR A 384 11.85 1.51 -1.52
C TYR A 384 11.44 1.89 -2.94
N ILE A 385 10.24 1.49 -3.40
CA ILE A 385 9.75 1.73 -4.76
C ILE A 385 9.78 3.22 -5.12
N PHE A 386 9.11 4.08 -4.34
CA PHE A 386 9.12 5.53 -4.60
C PHE A 386 10.44 6.20 -4.21
N THR A 387 11.08 5.76 -3.14
CA THR A 387 12.35 6.33 -2.64
C THR A 387 13.44 6.35 -3.71
N GLY A 388 13.60 5.28 -4.51
CA GLY A 388 14.62 5.23 -5.56
C GLY A 388 14.46 6.29 -6.64
N ALA A 389 13.21 6.54 -7.07
CA ALA A 389 12.89 7.55 -8.07
C ALA A 389 13.14 8.97 -7.55
N LEU A 390 12.76 9.25 -6.29
CA LEU A 390 13.01 10.55 -5.66
C LEU A 390 14.50 10.79 -5.41
N ALA A 391 15.23 9.80 -4.89
CA ALA A 391 16.66 9.88 -4.62
C ALA A 391 17.47 10.13 -5.91
N TYR A 392 17.19 9.37 -6.98
CA TYR A 392 17.83 9.62 -8.29
C TYR A 392 17.50 11.02 -8.83
N SER A 393 16.24 11.46 -8.72
CA SER A 393 15.80 12.76 -9.21
C SER A 393 16.53 13.91 -8.49
N PHE A 394 16.60 13.86 -7.16
CA PHE A 394 17.35 14.83 -6.35
C PHE A 394 18.82 14.89 -6.73
N ILE A 395 19.49 13.75 -6.89
CA ILE A 395 20.91 13.76 -7.22
C ILE A 395 21.12 14.28 -8.66
N LYS A 396 20.21 14.00 -9.60
CA LYS A 396 20.31 14.51 -10.97
C LYS A 396 20.06 16.03 -11.08
N THR A 397 19.22 16.61 -10.23
CA THR A 397 18.90 18.06 -10.25
C THR A 397 19.76 18.86 -9.27
N SER A 398 19.81 18.46 -8.00
CA SER A 398 20.47 19.21 -6.92
C SER A 398 21.98 19.08 -6.92
N LEU A 399 22.58 17.93 -7.31
CA LEU A 399 24.04 17.82 -7.32
C LEU A 399 24.68 18.83 -8.30
N ARG A 400 24.05 19.01 -9.47
CA ARG A 400 24.38 20.04 -10.47
C ARG A 400 24.25 21.48 -9.94
N LEU A 401 23.27 21.73 -9.06
CA LEU A 401 23.07 23.04 -8.42
C LEU A 401 24.10 23.33 -7.31
N TYR A 402 24.78 22.30 -6.80
CA TYR A 402 25.79 22.41 -5.75
C TYR A 402 27.24 22.21 -6.25
N GLY A 403 27.46 22.27 -7.57
CA GLY A 403 28.81 22.42 -8.14
C GLY A 403 29.64 21.14 -8.27
N VAL A 404 29.01 20.01 -8.61
CA VAL A 404 29.68 18.75 -9.01
C VAL A 404 29.08 18.22 -10.32
#